data_AF-A0A6C1QGS8-F1
#
_entry.id   AF-A0A6C1QGS8-F1
#
_cell.length_a   1.000
_cell.length_b   1.000
_cell.length_c   1.000
_cell.angle_alpha   90.00
_cell.angle_beta   90.00
_cell.angle_gamma   90.00
#
_symmetry.space_group_name_H-M   'P 1'
#
loop_
_entity.id
_entity.type
_entity.pdbx_description
1 polymer ?
#
loop_
_entity_poly.entity_id
_entity_poly.type
_entity_poly.pdbx_seq_one_letter_code
_entity_poly.pdbx_strand_id
1 'polypeptide(L)'
;MNETKPFNQPVDEYQAEKASNSYLMSMVAIMVGVGLPIFNLIATFIFYMANRKEAYFVRWHCTQALFSQVILFLFNAPAFVWLFTIIFRDNEFNNNFFAYIAVVLLINLIEFIATIYTAIRTRKGLHFEWIIVGPLTHSVVKNKEEVI
;
A
#
# COMPACT_ATOMS: atom_id res chain seq x y z
N MET A 1 -1.45 8.71 -14.92
CA MET A 1 -0.11 8.76 -14.29
C MET A 1 0.34 10.19 -14.45
N ASN A 2 0.22 11.00 -13.40
CA ASN A 2 0.49 12.44 -13.47
C ASN A 2 1.57 12.76 -12.43
N GLU A 3 2.66 13.40 -12.85
CA GLU A 3 3.56 14.09 -11.91
C GLU A 3 2.80 15.30 -11.38
N THR A 4 2.18 15.18 -10.21
CA THR A 4 1.51 16.29 -9.52
C THR A 4 2.54 17.07 -8.69
N LYS A 5 2.32 18.39 -8.61
CA LYS A 5 3.24 19.42 -8.10
C LYS A 5 4.08 18.95 -6.91
N PRO A 6 5.39 19.25 -6.86
CA PRO A 6 6.19 18.98 -5.67
C PRO A 6 5.51 19.61 -4.46
N PHE A 7 5.50 18.91 -3.33
CA PHE A 7 5.17 19.55 -2.07
C PHE A 7 6.03 20.81 -1.97
N ASN A 8 5.43 21.96 -1.69
CA ASN A 8 6.10 23.26 -1.73
C ASN A 8 7.15 23.42 -0.61
N GLN A 9 7.43 22.34 0.13
CA GLN A 9 8.43 22.25 1.18
C GLN A 9 9.62 21.40 0.71
N PRO A 10 10.87 21.82 0.97
CA PRO A 10 12.03 20.99 0.72
C PRO A 10 11.94 19.70 1.54
N VAL A 11 12.04 18.56 0.85
CA VAL A 11 12.04 17.23 1.49
C VAL A 11 13.47 16.92 1.94
N ASP A 12 13.66 16.79 3.25
CA ASP A 12 14.93 16.37 3.82
C ASP A 12 15.19 14.86 3.60
N GLU A 13 16.46 14.46 3.58
CA GLU A 13 16.88 13.08 3.33
C GLU A 13 16.27 12.09 4.34
N TYR A 14 16.13 12.51 5.61
CA TYR A 14 15.47 11.72 6.64
C TYR A 14 13.99 11.49 6.32
N GLN A 15 13.28 12.52 5.83
CA GLN A 15 11.87 12.39 5.46
C GLN A 15 11.69 11.49 4.24
N ALA A 16 12.57 11.62 3.24
CA ALA A 16 12.58 10.77 2.06
C ALA A 16 12.84 9.29 2.41
N GLU A 17 13.77 9.03 3.33
CA GLU A 17 14.04 7.68 3.85
C GLU A 17 12.80 7.08 4.51
N LYS A 18 12.24 7.82 5.46
CA LYS A 18 11.14 7.34 6.30
C LYS A 18 9.87 7.11 5.47
N ALA A 19 9.59 7.99 4.51
CA ALA A 19 8.50 7.83 3.56
C ALA A 19 8.73 6.66 2.60
N SER A 20 9.95 6.42 2.12
CA SER A 20 10.27 5.23 1.32
C SER A 20 10.05 3.94 2.13
N ASN A 21 10.41 3.96 3.41
CA ASN A 21 10.28 2.80 4.30
C ASN A 21 8.82 2.38 4.51
N SER A 22 7.84 3.28 4.33
CA SER A 22 6.41 2.88 4.43
C SER A 22 6.02 1.85 3.38
N TYR A 23 6.64 1.90 2.20
CA TYR A 23 6.43 0.94 1.11
C TYR A 23 7.26 -0.33 1.30
N LEU A 24 8.46 -0.22 1.87
CA LEU A 24 9.30 -1.38 2.16
C LEU A 24 8.71 -2.27 3.27
N MET A 25 8.00 -1.69 4.23
CA MET A 25 7.38 -2.46 5.32
C MET A 25 6.33 -3.47 4.84
N SER A 26 5.52 -3.15 3.82
CA SER A 26 4.60 -4.14 3.25
C SER A 26 5.35 -5.28 2.55
N MET A 27 6.51 -5.00 1.95
CA MET A 27 7.32 -6.01 1.25
C MET A 27 8.00 -6.98 2.20
N VAL A 28 8.52 -6.47 3.31
CA VAL A 28 9.16 -7.31 4.35
C VAL A 28 8.15 -8.25 5.00
N ALA A 29 6.90 -7.81 5.18
CA ALA A 29 5.84 -8.66 5.73
C ALA A 29 5.56 -9.90 4.85
N ILE A 30 5.63 -9.78 3.52
CA ILE A 30 5.51 -10.91 2.57
C ILE A 30 6.68 -11.91 2.74
N MET A 31 7.88 -11.41 3.05
CA MET A 31 9.08 -12.25 3.19
C MET A 31 9.19 -12.94 4.57
N VAL A 32 8.67 -12.32 5.63
CA VAL A 32 8.80 -12.79 7.03
C VAL A 32 7.55 -13.52 7.52
N GLY A 33 6.36 -13.16 7.03
CA GLY A 33 5.10 -13.81 7.35
C GLY A 33 4.57 -14.54 6.12
N VAL A 34 4.24 -15.83 6.28
CA VAL A 34 3.44 -16.62 5.33
C VAL A 34 2.38 -15.72 4.69
N GLY A 35 2.29 -15.70 3.35
CA GLY A 35 1.56 -14.74 2.50
C GLY A 35 0.05 -14.60 2.73
N LEU A 36 -0.36 -14.41 3.98
CA LEU A 36 -1.72 -14.14 4.41
C LEU A 36 -2.02 -12.67 4.14
N PRO A 37 -3.19 -12.36 3.55
CA PRO A 37 -3.56 -11.00 3.14
C PRO A 37 -3.48 -9.95 4.25
N ILE A 38 -3.64 -10.38 5.50
CA ILE A 38 -3.76 -9.51 6.66
C ILE A 38 -2.43 -8.97 7.19
N PHE A 39 -1.30 -9.67 6.99
CA PHE A 39 -0.02 -9.25 7.57
C PHE A 39 0.52 -7.97 6.93
N ASN A 40 0.41 -7.83 5.60
CA ASN A 40 0.83 -6.61 4.91
C ASN A 40 0.01 -5.39 5.37
N LEU A 41 -1.30 -5.58 5.57
CA LEU A 41 -2.18 -4.55 6.08
C LEU A 41 -1.82 -4.15 7.51
N ILE A 42 -1.56 -5.13 8.40
CA ILE A 42 -1.15 -4.85 9.78
C ILE A 42 0.19 -4.10 9.81
N ALA A 43 1.19 -4.57 9.05
CA ALA A 43 2.52 -3.96 9.04
C ALA A 43 2.46 -2.50 8.58
N THR A 44 1.75 -2.22 7.49
CA THR A 44 1.58 -0.84 6.99
C THR A 44 0.71 0.01 7.90
N PHE A 45 -0.30 -0.57 8.54
CA PHE A 45 -1.11 0.14 9.54
C PHE A 45 -0.28 0.55 10.76
N ILE A 46 0.54 -0.34 11.31
CA ILE A 46 1.45 -0.03 12.42
C ILE A 46 2.43 1.07 11.99
N PHE A 47 3.01 0.96 10.78
CA PHE A 47 3.93 1.97 10.26
C PHE A 47 3.25 3.34 10.09
N TYR A 48 2.03 3.36 9.56
CA TYR A 48 1.21 4.57 9.47
C TYR A 48 0.97 5.17 10.87
N MET A 49 0.56 4.36 11.84
CA MET A 49 0.28 4.81 13.20
C MET A 49 1.52 5.39 13.88
N ALA A 50 2.69 4.79 13.68
CA ALA A 50 3.97 5.30 14.19
C ALA A 50 4.37 6.64 13.58
N ASN A 51 3.94 6.92 12.34
CA ASN A 51 4.35 8.10 11.57
C ASN A 51 3.24 9.16 11.37
N ARG A 52 2.07 8.99 11.98
CA ARG A 52 0.91 9.88 11.79
C ARG A 52 1.13 11.34 12.22
N LYS A 53 2.18 11.62 13.01
CA LYS A 53 2.52 12.98 13.51
C LYS A 53 3.68 13.62 12.75
N GLU A 54 4.30 12.92 11.81
CA GLU A 54 5.47 13.36 11.05
C GLU A 54 5.16 14.50 10.06
N ALA A 55 6.20 14.93 9.35
CA ALA A 55 6.10 15.87 8.23
C ALA A 55 5.04 15.42 7.20
N TYR A 56 4.45 16.40 6.51
CA TYR A 56 3.35 16.17 5.57
C TYR A 56 3.71 15.12 4.50
N PHE A 57 4.91 15.21 3.93
CA PHE A 57 5.44 14.24 2.97
C PHE A 57 5.38 12.79 3.47
N VAL A 58 5.88 12.55 4.69
CA VAL A 58 5.92 11.23 5.32
C VAL A 58 4.51 10.72 5.59
N ARG A 59 3.65 11.55 6.20
CA ARG A 59 2.26 11.16 6.48
C ARG A 59 1.50 10.80 5.21
N TRP A 60 1.71 11.56 4.14
CA TRP A 60 1.04 11.34 2.87
C TRP A 60 1.42 9.98 2.28
N HIS A 61 2.73 9.68 2.16
CA HIS A 61 3.17 8.40 1.61
C HIS A 61 2.84 7.19 2.50
N CYS A 62 2.88 7.35 3.84
CA CYS A 62 2.38 6.34 4.76
C CYS A 62 0.88 6.05 4.56
N THR A 63 0.08 7.07 4.28
CA THR A 63 -1.37 6.92 4.08
C THR A 63 -1.66 6.29 2.72
N GLN A 64 -0.95 6.70 1.66
CA GLN A 64 -1.02 6.05 0.34
C GLN A 64 -0.68 4.56 0.42
N ALA A 65 0.41 4.20 1.11
CA ALA A 65 0.81 2.82 1.33
C ALA A 65 -0.27 2.03 2.08
N LEU A 66 -0.85 2.60 3.15
CA LEU A 66 -1.93 1.96 3.89
C LEU A 66 -3.18 1.73 3.03
N PHE A 67 -3.62 2.72 2.25
CA PHE A 67 -4.78 2.56 1.36
C PHE A 67 -4.53 1.54 0.25
N SER A 68 -3.31 1.46 -0.28
CA SER A 68 -2.93 0.37 -1.19
C SER A 68 -3.16 -0.99 -0.54
N GLN A 69 -2.68 -1.19 0.70
CA GLN A 69 -2.85 -2.46 1.40
C GLN A 69 -4.30 -2.76 1.77
N VAL A 70 -5.12 -1.75 2.08
CA VAL A 70 -6.57 -1.94 2.27
C VAL A 70 -7.23 -2.45 0.99
N ILE A 71 -6.92 -1.86 -0.17
CA ILE A 71 -7.47 -2.30 -1.45
C ILE A 71 -7.01 -3.74 -1.75
N LEU A 72 -5.73 -4.04 -1.60
CA LEU A 72 -5.23 -5.40 -1.80
C LEU A 72 -5.91 -6.41 -0.88
N PHE A 73 -6.12 -6.07 0.39
CA PHE A 73 -6.79 -6.92 1.34
C PHE A 73 -8.20 -7.29 0.88
N LEU A 74 -8.96 -6.36 0.30
CA LEU A 74 -10.33 -6.62 -0.20
C LEU A 74 -10.37 -7.65 -1.33
N PHE A 75 -9.32 -7.77 -2.14
CA PHE A 75 -9.22 -8.79 -3.19
C PHE A 75 -8.61 -10.09 -2.68
N ASN A 76 -7.61 -9.99 -1.81
CA ASN A 76 -6.90 -11.14 -1.29
C ASN A 76 -7.69 -11.92 -0.23
N ALA A 77 -8.52 -11.25 0.59
CA ALA A 77 -9.29 -11.91 1.66
C ALA A 77 -10.36 -12.88 1.12
N PRO A 78 -11.20 -12.53 0.12
CA PRO A 78 -12.14 -13.49 -0.47
C PRO A 78 -11.43 -14.66 -1.15
N ALA A 79 -10.28 -14.42 -1.82
CA ALA A 79 -9.47 -15.49 -2.41
C ALA A 79 -9.01 -16.50 -1.34
N PHE A 80 -8.52 -15.97 -0.23
CA PHE A 80 -8.08 -16.78 0.91
C PHE A 80 -9.23 -17.57 1.54
N VAL A 81 -10.39 -16.93 1.78
CA VAL A 81 -11.57 -17.60 2.32
C VAL A 81 -12.06 -18.70 1.36
N TRP A 82 -12.13 -18.43 0.06
CA TRP A 82 -12.57 -19.41 -0.93
C TRP A 82 -11.64 -20.63 -0.94
N LEU A 83 -10.32 -20.40 -0.97
CA LEU A 83 -9.32 -21.46 -0.85
C LEU A 83 -9.51 -22.27 0.44
N PHE A 84 -9.74 -21.60 1.58
CA PHE A 84 -9.99 -22.27 2.86
C PHE A 84 -11.28 -23.12 2.82
N THR A 85 -12.34 -22.66 2.17
CA THR A 85 -13.56 -23.48 2.03
C THR A 85 -13.36 -24.72 1.17
N ILE A 86 -12.50 -24.66 0.14
CA ILE A 86 -12.15 -25.84 -0.67
C ILE A 86 -11.35 -26.85 0.15
N ILE A 87 -10.38 -26.37 0.92
CA ILE A 87 -9.50 -27.25 1.73
C ILE A 87 -10.25 -27.87 2.92
N PHE A 88 -11.16 -27.14 3.57
CA PHE A 88 -11.75 -27.54 4.86
C PHE A 88 -13.26 -27.84 4.83
N ARG A 89 -13.97 -27.59 3.73
CA ARG A 89 -15.43 -27.79 3.63
C ARG A 89 -15.87 -28.58 2.40
N ASP A 90 -15.04 -29.48 1.90
CA ASP A 90 -15.32 -30.39 0.77
C ASP A 90 -15.85 -29.68 -0.50
N ASN A 91 -15.58 -28.38 -0.66
CA ASN A 91 -15.95 -27.66 -1.88
C ASN A 91 -14.98 -28.03 -3.01
N GLU A 92 -15.48 -28.14 -4.24
CA GLU A 92 -14.65 -28.45 -5.40
C GLU A 92 -13.99 -27.22 -6.02
N PHE A 93 -12.81 -27.41 -6.60
CA PHE A 93 -12.20 -26.43 -7.50
C PHE A 93 -13.05 -26.26 -8.76
N ASN A 94 -13.24 -25.02 -9.21
CA ASN A 94 -14.00 -24.73 -10.42
C ASN A 94 -13.35 -23.60 -11.24
N ASN A 95 -13.84 -23.39 -12.46
CA ASN A 95 -13.29 -22.38 -13.37
C ASN A 95 -13.41 -20.96 -12.82
N ASN A 96 -14.47 -20.65 -12.06
CA ASN A 96 -14.66 -19.33 -11.47
C ASN A 96 -13.59 -19.04 -10.39
N PHE A 97 -13.24 -20.05 -9.59
CA PHE A 97 -12.15 -19.96 -8.62
C PHE A 97 -10.83 -19.63 -9.33
N PHE A 98 -10.45 -20.39 -10.36
CA PHE A 98 -9.19 -20.14 -11.09
C PHE A 98 -9.16 -18.77 -11.78
N ALA A 99 -10.26 -18.35 -12.40
CA ALA A 99 -10.35 -17.02 -13.00
C ALA A 99 -10.17 -15.91 -11.95
N TYR A 100 -10.81 -16.05 -10.78
CA TYR A 100 -10.68 -15.11 -9.68
C TYR A 100 -9.25 -15.05 -9.13
N ILE A 101 -8.62 -16.21 -8.87
CA ILE A 101 -7.22 -16.28 -8.40
C ILE A 101 -6.27 -15.65 -9.42
N ALA A 102 -6.47 -15.87 -10.72
CA ALA A 102 -5.63 -15.25 -11.75
C ALA A 102 -5.72 -13.71 -11.70
N VAL A 103 -6.92 -13.15 -11.54
CA VAL A 103 -7.12 -11.69 -11.39
C VAL A 103 -6.45 -11.18 -10.12
N VAL A 104 -6.62 -11.88 -8.99
CA VAL A 104 -5.99 -11.50 -7.72
C VAL A 104 -4.46 -11.51 -7.82
N LEU A 105 -3.87 -12.53 -8.45
CA LEU A 105 -2.42 -12.59 -8.67
C LEU A 105 -1.93 -11.44 -9.55
N LEU A 106 -2.65 -11.08 -10.62
CA LEU A 106 -2.30 -9.93 -11.46
C LEU A 106 -2.35 -8.62 -10.68
N ILE A 107 -3.39 -8.41 -9.85
CA ILE A 107 -3.50 -7.21 -9.00
C ILE A 107 -2.34 -7.14 -8.01
N ASN A 108 -1.97 -8.25 -7.35
CA ASN A 108 -0.83 -8.29 -6.43
C ASN A 108 0.49 -7.98 -7.15
N LEU A 109 0.68 -8.51 -8.37
CA LEU A 109 1.90 -8.23 -9.14
C LEU A 109 2.01 -6.76 -9.53
N ILE A 110 0.91 -6.16 -10.01
CA ILE A 110 0.87 -4.73 -10.36
C ILE A 110 1.15 -3.88 -9.12
N GLU A 111 0.50 -4.19 -7.99
CA GLU A 111 0.72 -3.46 -6.74
C GLU A 111 2.17 -3.57 -6.27
N PHE A 112 2.75 -4.77 -6.30
CA PHE A 112 4.11 -5.01 -5.87
C PHE A 112 5.12 -4.19 -6.70
N ILE A 113 4.98 -4.18 -8.03
CA ILE A 113 5.81 -3.37 -8.93
C ILE A 113 5.62 -1.88 -8.66
N ALA A 114 4.38 -1.42 -8.50
CA ALA A 114 4.07 -0.02 -8.21
C ALA A 114 4.67 0.41 -6.86
N THR A 115 4.64 -0.46 -5.84
CA THR A 115 5.22 -0.24 -4.51
C THR A 115 6.74 -0.13 -4.59
N ILE A 116 7.44 -1.00 -5.32
CA ILE A 116 8.90 -0.90 -5.52
C ILE A 116 9.23 0.43 -6.20
N TYR A 117 8.54 0.72 -7.30
CA TYR A 117 8.81 1.92 -8.08
C TYR A 117 8.60 3.19 -7.23
N THR A 118 7.52 3.23 -6.45
CA THR A 118 7.19 4.34 -5.57
C THR A 118 8.21 4.48 -4.45
N ALA A 119 8.61 3.38 -3.80
CA ALA A 119 9.67 3.40 -2.78
C ALA A 119 10.95 4.05 -3.30
N ILE A 120 11.43 3.60 -4.47
CA ILE A 120 12.65 4.13 -5.11
C ILE A 120 12.53 5.63 -5.42
N ARG A 121 11.37 6.08 -5.93
CA ARG A 121 11.14 7.50 -6.26
C ARG A 121 11.03 8.35 -4.99
N THR A 122 10.28 7.89 -3.99
CA THR A 122 10.13 8.56 -2.69
C THR A 122 11.45 8.69 -1.95
N ARG A 123 12.36 7.71 -2.05
CA ARG A 123 13.72 7.78 -1.49
C ARG A 123 14.54 8.93 -2.09
N LYS A 124 14.25 9.34 -3.32
CA LYS A 124 14.87 10.50 -3.98
C LYS A 124 14.15 11.82 -3.67
N GLY A 125 13.23 11.83 -2.70
CA GLY A 125 12.42 13.00 -2.35
C GLY A 125 11.32 13.33 -3.37
N LEU A 126 11.09 12.48 -4.37
CA LEU A 126 10.08 12.72 -5.40
C LEU A 126 8.71 12.27 -4.90
N HIS A 127 7.73 13.15 -5.05
CA HIS A 127 6.34 12.82 -4.80
C HIS A 127 5.79 12.00 -5.97
N PHE A 128 5.29 10.80 -5.67
CA PHE A 128 4.65 9.94 -6.66
C PHE A 128 3.29 9.48 -6.15
N GLU A 129 2.25 9.89 -6.89
CA GLU A 129 0.86 9.66 -6.57
C GLU A 129 0.24 8.58 -7.45
N TRP A 130 -0.47 7.64 -6.83
CA TRP A 130 -1.18 6.59 -7.54
C TRP A 130 -2.58 7.07 -7.91
N ILE A 131 -3.03 6.69 -9.11
CA ILE A 131 -4.28 7.18 -9.71
C ILE A 131 -5.51 6.92 -8.82
N ILE A 132 -5.56 5.74 -8.16
CA ILE A 132 -6.72 5.32 -7.38
C ILE A 132 -6.62 5.82 -5.93
N VAL A 133 -5.49 5.60 -5.27
CA VAL A 133 -5.34 5.90 -3.83
C VAL A 133 -4.88 7.32 -3.55
N GLY A 134 -4.30 8.00 -4.53
CA GLY A 134 -3.82 9.37 -4.43
C GLY A 134 -4.91 10.39 -4.04
N PRO A 135 -6.03 10.44 -4.78
CA PRO A 135 -7.15 11.33 -4.45
C PRO A 135 -7.74 11.06 -3.05
N LEU A 136 -7.81 9.79 -2.65
CA LEU A 136 -8.23 9.39 -1.29
C LEU A 136 -7.23 9.89 -0.24
N THR A 137 -5.94 9.76 -0.52
CA THR A 137 -4.86 10.21 0.37
C THR A 137 -4.91 11.72 0.56
N HIS A 138 -5.08 12.50 -0.51
CA HIS A 138 -5.24 13.96 -0.42
C HIS A 138 -6.44 14.37 0.42
N SER A 139 -7.55 13.64 0.30
CA SER A 139 -8.78 13.94 1.06
C SER A 139 -8.62 13.71 2.57
N VAL A 140 -7.72 12.79 2.97
CA VAL A 140 -7.52 12.40 4.37
C VAL A 140 -6.35 13.15 5.01
N VAL A 141 -5.26 13.34 4.27
CA VAL A 141 -4.07 14.00 4.79
C VAL A 141 -4.16 15.48 4.50
N LYS A 142 -4.56 16.25 5.51
CA LYS A 142 -4.57 17.72 5.42
C LYS A 142 -3.14 18.27 5.48
N ASN A 143 -2.86 19.26 4.63
CA ASN A 143 -1.69 20.10 4.80
C ASN A 143 -1.91 20.97 6.04
N LYS A 144 -0.99 20.90 7.01
CA LYS A 144 -1.11 21.69 8.24
C LYS A 144 -0.78 23.18 8.01
N GLU A 145 -0.24 23.54 6.85
CA GLU A 145 0.10 24.92 6.50
C GLU A 145 -1.06 25.73 5.88
N GLU A 146 -2.22 25.13 5.64
CA GLU A 146 -3.43 25.86 5.21
C GLU A 146 -4.27 26.39 6.39
N VAL A 147 -3.78 26.24 7.62
CA VAL A 147 -4.39 26.80 8.83
C VAL A 147 -3.45 27.85 9.43
N ILE A 148 -3.23 28.93 8.68
CA ILE A 148 -2.76 30.23 9.20
C ILE A 148 -3.56 31.32 8.50
#